data_AF-A0A9P1GW51-F1
#
_entry.id   AF-A0A9P1GW51-F1
#
_cell.length_a   1.000
_cell.length_b   1.000
_cell.length_c   1.000
_cell.angle_alpha   90.00
_cell.angle_beta   90.00
_cell.angle_gamma   90.00
#
_symmetry.space_group_name_H-M   'P 1'
#
loop_
_entity.id
_entity.type
_entity.pdbx_description
1 polymer ?
#
loop_
_entity_poly.entity_id
_entity_poly.type
_entity_poly.pdbx_seq_one_letter_code
_entity_poly.pdbx_strand_id
1 'polypeptide(L)'
;RTTASPPARHTWERIDAWCEENYPELYDQLGEGATRNDLNELEHVLDCSLPQDVRESLMAHDGQERLGMPTGIIFSAMLLDCEEIVQEWENWRK
;
A
#
# COMPACT_ATOMS: atom_id res chain seq x y z
N ARG A 1 24.76 12.05 8.65
CA ARG A 1 25.03 11.16 7.50
C ARG A 1 23.76 10.34 7.32
N THR A 2 22.84 10.78 6.48
CA THR A 2 21.59 10.07 6.19
C THR A 2 21.93 8.87 5.33
N THR A 3 21.96 7.68 5.94
CA THR A 3 22.01 6.43 5.17
C THR A 3 20.72 6.34 4.36
N ALA A 4 20.81 6.01 3.07
CA ALA A 4 19.63 5.78 2.25
C ALA A 4 18.69 4.78 2.94
N SER A 5 17.39 5.04 2.92
CA SER A 5 16.39 4.11 3.44
C SER A 5 16.50 2.78 2.70
N PRO A 6 16.31 1.64 3.37
CA PRO A 6 16.21 0.36 2.67
C PRO A 6 15.02 0.39 1.69
N PRO A 7 15.05 -0.42 0.62
CA PRO A 7 13.93 -0.54 -0.32
C PRO A 7 12.62 -0.83 0.42
N ALA A 8 11.49 -0.30 -0.09
CA ALA A 8 10.18 -0.47 0.55
C ALA A 8 9.85 -1.96 0.77
N ARG A 9 10.26 -2.81 -0.17
CA ARG A 9 10.15 -4.27 -0.08
C ARG A 9 10.73 -4.86 1.22
N HIS A 10 11.92 -4.45 1.64
CA HIS A 10 12.53 -4.96 2.88
C HIS A 10 11.75 -4.55 4.12
N THR A 11 11.02 -3.43 4.05
CA THR A 11 10.16 -2.98 5.15
C THR A 11 8.89 -3.82 5.19
N TRP A 12 8.28 -4.12 4.03
CA TRP A 12 7.14 -5.02 3.93
C TRP A 12 7.44 -6.42 4.43
N GLU A 13 8.58 -7.02 4.04
CA GLU A 13 9.00 -8.34 4.54
C GLU A 13 9.03 -8.43 6.08
N ARG A 14 9.30 -7.31 6.78
CA ARG A 14 9.28 -7.24 8.25
C ARG A 14 7.87 -7.02 8.80
N ILE A 15 7.03 -6.26 8.11
CA ILE A 15 5.63 -6.04 8.47
C ILE A 15 4.85 -7.35 8.32
N ASP A 16 5.04 -8.05 7.21
CA ASP A 16 4.43 -9.33 6.88
C ASP A 16 4.77 -10.38 7.94
N ALA A 17 6.05 -10.57 8.22
CA ALA A 17 6.51 -11.50 9.25
C ALA A 17 5.93 -11.17 10.63
N TRP A 18 5.80 -9.88 10.97
CA TRP A 18 5.19 -9.48 12.23
C TRP A 18 3.69 -9.79 12.24
N CYS A 19 2.96 -9.52 11.16
CA CYS A 19 1.53 -9.79 11.08
C CYS A 19 1.24 -11.29 11.08
N GLU A 20 1.97 -12.09 10.32
CA GLU A 20 1.85 -13.55 10.31
C GLU A 20 2.07 -14.16 11.71
N GLU A 21 2.98 -13.61 12.52
CA GLU A 21 3.26 -14.10 13.87
C GLU A 21 2.28 -13.57 14.93
N ASN A 22 1.88 -12.30 14.83
CA ASN A 22 1.21 -11.59 15.93
C ASN A 22 -0.26 -11.26 15.66
N TYR A 23 -0.64 -11.11 14.40
CA TYR A 23 -2.01 -10.77 13.99
C TYR A 23 -2.34 -11.31 12.59
N PRO A 24 -2.55 -12.63 12.43
CA PRO A 24 -2.76 -13.27 11.12
C PRO A 24 -3.98 -12.71 10.37
N GLU A 25 -5.05 -12.35 11.07
CA GLU A 25 -6.24 -11.78 10.44
C GLU A 25 -5.97 -10.39 9.83
N LEU A 26 -4.99 -9.66 10.37
CA LEU A 26 -4.54 -8.39 9.77
C LEU A 26 -3.68 -8.65 8.53
N TYR A 27 -2.88 -9.72 8.54
CA TYR A 27 -2.13 -10.14 7.36
C TYR A 27 -3.06 -10.54 6.21
N ASP A 28 -4.11 -11.31 6.50
CA ASP A 28 -5.14 -11.71 5.53
C ASP A 28 -5.91 -10.51 4.93
N GLN A 29 -5.83 -9.34 5.56
CA GLN A 29 -6.43 -8.09 5.07
C GLN A 29 -5.48 -7.28 4.18
N LEU A 30 -4.19 -7.62 4.08
CA LEU A 30 -3.28 -6.94 3.17
C LEU A 30 -3.57 -7.41 1.73
N GLY A 31 -3.79 -6.45 0.82
CA GLY A 31 -4.07 -6.74 -0.58
C GLY A 31 -2.90 -7.44 -1.26
N GLU A 32 -3.19 -8.20 -2.32
CA GLU A 32 -2.13 -8.70 -3.19
C GLU A 32 -1.38 -7.54 -3.86
N GLY A 33 -0.10 -7.74 -4.19
CA GLY A 33 0.71 -6.70 -4.81
C GLY A 33 0.18 -6.26 -6.18
N ALA A 34 0.06 -4.94 -6.37
CA ALA A 34 -0.36 -4.33 -7.62
C ALA A 34 0.58 -4.72 -8.78
N THR A 35 0.01 -4.97 -9.97
CA THR A 35 0.83 -5.24 -11.15
C THR A 35 1.44 -3.96 -11.70
N ARG A 36 2.43 -4.11 -12.58
CA ARG A 36 2.98 -2.95 -13.31
C ARG A 36 1.93 -2.23 -14.14
N ASN A 37 0.92 -2.96 -14.64
CA ASN A 37 -0.14 -2.36 -15.43
C ASN A 37 -1.03 -1.48 -14.56
N ASP A 38 -1.40 -1.95 -13.37
CA ASP A 38 -2.22 -1.20 -12.42
C ASP A 38 -1.53 0.10 -11.99
N LEU A 39 -0.22 0.04 -11.72
CA LEU A 39 0.55 1.23 -11.40
C LEU A 39 0.65 2.23 -12.56
N ASN A 40 0.73 1.74 -13.80
CA ASN A 40 0.78 2.62 -14.97
C ASN A 40 -0.58 3.30 -15.19
N GLU A 41 -1.68 2.58 -14.95
CA GLU A 41 -3.03 3.14 -14.99
C GLU A 41 -3.23 4.17 -13.88
N LEU A 42 -2.78 3.86 -12.66
CA LEU A 42 -2.81 4.79 -11.52
C LEU A 42 -2.07 6.09 -11.85
N GLU A 43 -0.83 6.01 -12.34
CA GLU A 43 -0.06 7.18 -12.79
C GLU A 43 -0.76 7.97 -13.91
N HIS A 44 -1.39 7.26 -14.85
CA HIS A 44 -2.15 7.88 -15.92
C HIS A 44 -3.33 8.69 -15.39
N VAL A 45 -4.12 8.12 -14.48
CA VAL A 45 -5.28 8.77 -13.86
C VAL A 45 -4.87 9.95 -12.97
N LEU A 46 -3.78 9.80 -12.20
CA LEU A 46 -3.27 10.86 -11.33
C LEU A 46 -2.58 12.00 -12.11
N ASP A 47 -2.26 11.79 -13.40
CA ASP A 47 -1.45 12.68 -14.24
C ASP A 47 -0.09 13.02 -13.58
N CYS A 48 0.55 12.00 -13.00
CA CYS A 48 1.87 12.13 -12.38
C CYS A 48 2.66 10.82 -12.39
N SER A 49 3.95 10.88 -12.09
CA SER A 49 4.78 9.69 -11.86
C SER A 49 4.88 9.42 -10.37
N LEU A 50 4.60 8.18 -9.95
CA LEU A 50 4.75 7.77 -8.57
C LEU A 50 6.24 7.68 -8.21
N PRO A 51 6.64 8.09 -7.00
CA PRO A 51 7.98 7.79 -6.50
C PRO A 51 8.25 6.27 -6.51
N GLN A 52 9.49 5.88 -6.79
CA GLN A 52 9.87 4.47 -6.89
C GLN A 52 9.51 3.66 -5.63
N ASP A 53 9.72 4.23 -4.45
CA ASP A 53 9.39 3.57 -3.18
C ASP A 53 7.87 3.34 -3.01
N VAL A 54 7.03 4.22 -3.57
CA VAL A 54 5.57 4.07 -3.56
C VAL A 54 5.16 2.94 -4.52
N ARG A 55 5.77 2.88 -5.71
CA ARG A 55 5.55 1.76 -6.63
C ARG A 55 5.95 0.43 -6.00
N GLU A 56 7.11 0.36 -5.36
CA GLU A 56 7.56 -0.84 -4.67
C GLU A 56 6.64 -1.25 -3.52
N SER A 57 6.10 -0.27 -2.77
CA SER A 57 5.12 -0.53 -1.72
C SER A 57 3.82 -1.12 -2.27
N LEU A 58 3.24 -0.50 -3.30
CA LEU A 58 2.00 -0.99 -3.91
C LEU A 58 2.19 -2.35 -4.60
N MET A 59 3.38 -2.62 -5.17
CA MET A 59 3.72 -3.94 -5.70
C MET A 59 3.93 -5.01 -4.63
N ALA A 60 4.12 -4.63 -3.36
CA ALA A 60 4.12 -5.57 -2.25
C ALA A 60 2.67 -5.84 -1.81
N HIS A 61 1.91 -4.77 -1.54
CA HIS A 61 0.50 -4.83 -1.19
C HIS A 61 -0.27 -3.67 -1.81
N ASP A 62 -1.30 -3.98 -2.59
CA ASP A 62 -2.25 -2.99 -3.10
C ASP A 62 -3.28 -2.64 -2.02
N GLY A 63 -2.83 -1.91 -1.00
CA GLY A 63 -3.71 -1.45 0.09
C GLY A 63 -4.16 -2.55 1.06
N GLN A 64 -5.32 -2.30 1.68
CA GLN A 64 -5.98 -3.19 2.60
C GLN A 64 -7.43 -3.44 2.22
N GLU A 65 -7.83 -4.71 2.25
CA GLU A 65 -9.21 -5.13 2.06
C GLU A 65 -10.09 -4.74 3.26
N ARG A 66 -11.27 -4.18 2.98
CA ARG A 66 -12.21 -3.68 4.01
C ARG A 66 -13.22 -4.72 4.50
N LEU A 67 -12.91 -6.00 4.38
CA LEU A 67 -13.83 -7.09 4.72
C LEU A 67 -13.99 -7.25 6.25
N GLY A 68 -15.22 -7.50 6.71
CA GLY A 68 -15.51 -7.78 8.12
C GLY A 68 -15.36 -6.57 9.05
N MET A 69 -14.47 -6.67 10.03
CA MET A 69 -14.07 -5.55 10.92
C MET A 69 -12.60 -5.21 10.63
N PRO A 70 -12.32 -4.37 9.60
CA PRO A 70 -10.96 -4.10 9.18
C PRO A 70 -10.19 -3.32 10.25
N THR A 71 -8.94 -3.71 10.46
CA THR A 71 -8.00 -2.99 11.33
C THR A 71 -6.89 -2.40 10.47
N GLY A 72 -6.69 -1.09 10.55
CA GLY A 72 -5.64 -0.44 9.77
C GLY A 72 -4.23 -0.86 10.20
N ILE A 73 -3.41 -1.24 9.22
CA ILE A 73 -2.03 -1.73 9.43
C ILE A 73 -1.12 -0.66 10.06
N ILE A 74 -1.39 0.62 9.80
CA ILE A 74 -0.63 1.74 10.36
C ILE A 74 -1.36 2.32 11.57
N PHE A 75 -1.23 1.67 12.72
CA PHE A 75 -1.87 2.11 13.98
C PHE A 75 -3.36 2.43 13.80
N SER A 76 -4.10 1.50 13.20
CA SER A 76 -5.53 1.61 12.85
C SER A 76 -5.86 2.54 11.68
N ALA A 77 -4.88 3.18 11.04
CA ALA A 77 -5.07 3.82 9.74
C ALA A 77 -5.01 2.79 8.62
N MET A 78 -6.03 2.81 7.76
CA MET A 78 -6.12 1.93 6.60
C MET A 78 -5.10 2.34 5.55
N LEU A 79 -4.41 1.35 4.97
CA LEU A 79 -3.62 1.56 3.78
C LEU A 79 -4.53 1.54 2.55
N LEU A 80 -4.48 2.60 1.75
CA LEU A 80 -5.30 2.72 0.55
C LEU A 80 -4.76 1.83 -0.58
N ASP A 81 -5.68 1.20 -1.30
CA ASP A 81 -5.39 0.55 -2.58
C ASP A 81 -5.34 1.58 -3.74
N CYS A 82 -4.98 1.14 -4.94
CA CYS A 82 -4.90 1.99 -6.12
C CYS A 82 -6.23 2.72 -6.42
N GLU A 83 -7.38 2.07 -6.26
CA GLU A 83 -8.69 2.67 -6.54
C GLU A 83 -9.03 3.76 -5.51
N GLU A 84 -8.77 3.49 -4.22
CA GLU A 84 -8.98 4.41 -3.12
C GLU A 84 -8.03 5.62 -3.19
N ILE A 85 -6.79 5.43 -3.65
CA ILE A 85 -5.86 6.54 -3.93
C ILE A 85 -6.45 7.48 -4.97
N VAL A 86 -7.05 6.96 -6.06
CA VAL A 86 -7.71 7.78 -7.08
C VAL A 86 -8.89 8.53 -6.48
N GLN A 87 -9.75 7.84 -5.72
CA GLN A 87 -10.93 8.46 -5.09
C GLN A 87 -10.54 9.60 -4.15
N GLU A 88 -9.55 9.37 -3.28
CA GLU A 88 -9.05 10.41 -2.37
C GLU A 88 -8.41 11.56 -3.15
N TRP A 89 -7.58 11.27 -4.16
CA TRP A 89 -6.99 12.30 -5.01
C TRP A 89 -8.04 13.23 -5.63
N GLU A 90 -9.12 12.67 -6.18
CA GLU A 90 -10.23 13.45 -6.73
C GLU A 90 -10.97 14.25 -5.66
N ASN A 91 -11.14 13.71 -4.46
CA ASN A 91 -11.81 14.39 -3.34
C ASN A 91 -11.01 15.59 -2.85
N TRP A 92 -9.69 15.46 -2.70
CA TRP A 92 -8.82 16.54 -2.22
C TRP A 92 -8.58 17.65 -3.26
N ARG A 93 -8.83 17.38 -4.54
CA ARG A 93 -8.71 18.37 -5.62
C ARG A 93 -9.96 19.25 -5.82
N LYS A 94 -11.11 18.86 -5.26
CA LYS A 94 -12.35 19.66 -5.27
C LYS A 94 -12.22 20.88 -4.36
#